data_AF-A0A518DL88-F1
#
_entry.id   AF-A0A518DL88-F1
#
_cell.length_a   1.000
_cell.length_b   1.000
_cell.length_c   1.000
_cell.angle_alpha   90.00
_cell.angle_beta   90.00
_cell.angle_gamma   90.00
#
_symmetry.space_group_name_H-M   'P 1'
#
loop_
_entity.id
_entity.type
_entity.pdbx_description
1 polymer ?
#
loop_
_entity_poly.entity_id
_entity_poly.type
_entity_poly.pdbx_seq_one_letter_code
_entity_poly.pdbx_strand_id
1 'polypeptide(L)'
;MVRNLLLMTLVLGCCLPLHAADPALTVKKGDLWVMAGDSITAQRQHSNYIEAFYRTRYPELGLQFRNSGIGGNRTSSILARFDYDVAAWKPTIVSIELGMNDVGSGDDPAKYIDGMRQLIQKIRDIGAQPVLISSSPVNDGSVTGDWKSDRCRRIDPYTVALKKLAEEEQVVVIDQYHALLDLWGKNHRSETPINLTGDAVHPGPVGQYTMAGVILSQLQAKRDVSSATLSADGKVGAAEGCKISDVSAADGKLAFTRIDEASAWPISPKSQAAADLLPEIHDLSRWMLTVTDLPAGEYQVTINGKPAAVLTEKELASGWNMATVFEGAIADRSNKIVGLISGLQGGLNNNWRLASKEQDAEKLATAQQAIEAQESLLQAACAPEAWRIEIEKK
;
A
#
# COMPACT_ATOMS: atom_id res chain seq x y z
N MET A 1 -5.18 78.42 25.49
CA MET A 1 -6.01 77.21 25.68
C MET A 1 -5.61 76.19 24.62
N VAL A 2 -4.81 75.21 25.00
CA VAL A 2 -4.30 74.17 24.08
C VAL A 2 -5.22 72.95 24.18
N ARG A 3 -5.72 72.49 23.04
CA ARG A 3 -6.70 71.39 22.90
C ARG A 3 -5.93 70.09 22.67
N ASN A 4 -5.92 69.19 23.66
CA ASN A 4 -5.36 67.84 23.51
C ASN A 4 -6.34 66.95 22.74
N LEU A 5 -5.87 66.36 21.64
CA LEU A 5 -6.57 65.35 20.85
C LEU A 5 -5.91 63.99 21.13
N LEU A 6 -6.61 63.08 21.81
CA LEU A 6 -6.19 61.69 21.97
C LEU A 6 -6.57 60.93 20.69
N LEU A 7 -5.59 60.37 19.98
CA LEU A 7 -5.81 59.44 18.88
C LEU A 7 -5.72 58.01 19.43
N MET A 8 -6.82 57.27 19.34
CA MET A 8 -6.92 55.88 19.80
C MET A 8 -6.79 54.97 18.57
N THR A 9 -5.64 54.32 18.40
CA THR A 9 -5.37 53.45 17.25
C THR A 9 -5.99 52.07 17.51
N LEU A 10 -7.05 51.73 16.77
CA LEU A 10 -7.69 50.42 16.79
C LEU A 10 -6.87 49.45 15.93
N VAL A 11 -6.19 48.48 16.55
CA VAL A 11 -5.51 47.37 15.84
C VAL A 11 -6.56 46.31 15.52
N LEU A 12 -6.99 46.26 14.26
CA LEU A 12 -7.82 45.18 13.73
C LEU A 12 -6.92 43.95 13.51
N GLY A 13 -7.00 42.96 14.40
CA GLY A 13 -6.34 41.67 14.21
C GLY A 13 -7.07 40.85 13.14
N CYS A 14 -6.44 40.65 11.98
CA CYS A 14 -6.88 39.66 11.00
C CYS A 14 -6.70 38.25 11.58
N CYS A 15 -7.75 37.67 12.16
CA CYS A 15 -7.84 36.23 12.38
C CYS A 15 -8.12 35.56 11.04
N LEU A 16 -7.07 35.08 10.36
CA LEU A 16 -7.26 34.10 9.29
C LEU A 16 -7.76 32.79 9.94
N PRO A 17 -8.79 32.13 9.38
CA PRO A 17 -9.24 30.84 9.89
C PRO A 17 -8.10 29.82 9.77
N LEU A 18 -7.63 29.32 10.91
CA LEU A 18 -6.72 28.19 10.99
C LEU A 18 -7.47 26.99 10.40
N HIS A 19 -7.18 26.63 9.14
CA HIS A 19 -7.65 25.36 8.60
C HIS A 19 -6.99 24.26 9.43
N ALA A 20 -7.79 23.38 10.02
CA ALA A 20 -7.28 22.16 10.63
C ALA A 20 -6.52 21.38 9.55
N ALA A 21 -5.34 20.85 9.90
CA ALA A 21 -4.59 19.99 8.99
C ALA A 21 -5.48 18.79 8.59
N ASP A 22 -5.39 18.39 7.32
CA ASP A 22 -6.13 17.22 6.83
C ASP A 22 -5.84 15.99 7.70
N PRO A 23 -6.85 15.17 8.01
CA PRO A 23 -6.65 13.94 8.78
C PRO A 23 -5.57 13.06 8.13
N ALA A 24 -4.55 12.68 8.92
CA ALA A 24 -3.48 11.79 8.49
C ALA A 24 -3.53 10.46 9.22
N LEU A 25 -3.17 9.37 8.53
CA LEU A 25 -3.03 8.06 9.16
C LEU A 25 -1.81 8.07 10.09
N THR A 26 -2.03 7.74 11.36
CA THR A 26 -0.92 7.58 12.32
C THR A 26 -0.70 6.09 12.56
N VAL A 27 0.45 5.58 12.12
CA VAL A 27 0.87 4.20 12.36
C VAL A 27 1.92 4.16 13.46
N LYS A 28 1.72 3.29 14.44
CA LYS A 28 2.53 3.15 15.65
C LYS A 28 3.01 1.71 15.82
N LYS A 29 4.05 1.57 16.64
CA LYS A 29 4.59 0.26 17.00
C LYS A 29 3.51 -0.61 17.64
N GLY A 30 3.36 -1.83 17.12
CA GLY A 30 2.42 -2.84 17.60
C GLY A 30 0.99 -2.65 17.12
N ASP A 31 0.72 -1.71 16.21
CA ASP A 31 -0.63 -1.54 15.67
C ASP A 31 -1.14 -2.81 14.98
N LEU A 32 -2.42 -3.10 15.21
CA LEU A 32 -3.16 -4.12 14.49
C LEU A 32 -4.19 -3.42 13.59
N TRP A 33 -4.03 -3.60 12.29
CA TRP A 33 -4.87 -3.02 11.26
C TRP A 33 -5.84 -4.06 10.68
N VAL A 34 -7.14 -3.91 10.96
CA VAL A 34 -8.19 -4.70 10.30
C VAL A 34 -8.65 -4.01 9.02
N MET A 35 -8.61 -4.73 7.90
CA MET A 35 -9.10 -4.27 6.59
C MET A 35 -10.46 -4.90 6.31
N ALA A 36 -11.54 -4.17 6.59
CA ALA A 36 -12.92 -4.61 6.42
C ALA A 36 -13.46 -4.22 5.04
N GLY A 37 -14.25 -5.11 4.43
CA GLY A 37 -14.89 -4.81 3.15
C GLY A 37 -15.68 -5.97 2.58
N ASP A 38 -15.87 -5.94 1.26
CA ASP A 38 -16.72 -6.88 0.54
C ASP A 38 -15.94 -7.98 -0.21
N SER A 39 -16.41 -8.39 -1.39
CA SER A 39 -15.73 -9.39 -2.23
C SER A 39 -14.35 -8.93 -2.67
N ILE A 40 -14.16 -7.64 -2.96
CA ILE A 40 -12.89 -7.10 -3.47
C ILE A 40 -11.81 -7.21 -2.38
N THR A 41 -12.15 -6.87 -1.15
CA THR A 41 -11.28 -7.09 0.02
C THR A 41 -11.10 -8.58 0.31
N ALA A 42 -12.14 -9.41 0.17
CA ALA A 42 -12.08 -10.86 0.41
C ALA A 42 -11.15 -11.62 -0.56
N GLN A 43 -10.79 -11.02 -1.70
CA GLN A 43 -9.80 -11.59 -2.64
C GLN A 43 -8.38 -11.64 -2.03
N ARG A 44 -8.11 -10.89 -0.97
CA ARG A 44 -6.80 -10.83 -0.28
C ARG A 44 -5.67 -10.48 -1.26
N GLN A 45 -5.91 -9.47 -2.10
CA GLN A 45 -4.91 -8.95 -3.04
C GLN A 45 -4.44 -7.57 -2.57
N HIS A 46 -5.14 -6.47 -2.88
CA HIS A 46 -4.71 -5.12 -2.46
C HIS A 46 -4.39 -5.04 -0.95
N SER A 47 -5.19 -5.68 -0.10
CA SER A 47 -4.98 -5.73 1.35
C SER A 47 -3.67 -6.43 1.72
N ASN A 48 -3.34 -7.55 1.06
CA ASN A 48 -2.07 -8.24 1.25
C ASN A 48 -0.89 -7.43 0.70
N TYR A 49 -1.08 -6.66 -0.37
CA TYR A 49 -0.03 -5.80 -0.92
C TYR A 49 0.26 -4.60 0.00
N ILE A 50 -0.77 -4.01 0.60
CA ILE A 50 -0.63 -2.96 1.62
C ILE A 50 0.09 -3.52 2.85
N GLU A 51 -0.30 -4.70 3.35
CA GLU A 51 0.41 -5.38 4.44
C GLU A 51 1.89 -5.62 4.10
N ALA A 52 2.17 -6.14 2.90
CA ALA A 52 3.54 -6.37 2.44
C ALA A 52 4.36 -5.07 2.42
N PHE A 53 3.79 -3.98 1.92
CA PHE A 53 4.45 -2.67 1.92
C PHE A 53 4.84 -2.23 3.33
N TYR A 54 3.88 -2.20 4.26
CA TYR A 54 4.12 -1.66 5.59
C TYR A 54 5.10 -2.54 6.38
N ARG A 55 5.01 -3.87 6.25
CA ARG A 55 5.92 -4.78 6.96
C ARG A 55 7.34 -4.76 6.43
N THR A 56 7.55 -4.55 5.12
CA THR A 56 8.92 -4.42 4.58
C THR A 56 9.48 -3.01 4.74
N ARG A 57 8.62 -1.98 4.76
CA ARG A 57 9.05 -0.58 4.92
C ARG A 57 9.34 -0.22 6.38
N TYR A 58 8.61 -0.81 7.32
CA TYR A 58 8.70 -0.50 8.76
C TYR A 58 8.81 -1.78 9.61
N PRO A 59 9.83 -2.64 9.37
CA PRO A 59 9.95 -3.92 10.07
C PRO A 59 10.08 -3.78 11.59
N GLU A 60 10.55 -2.64 12.09
CA GLU A 60 10.72 -2.31 13.51
C GLU A 60 9.42 -2.00 14.24
N LEU A 61 8.36 -1.65 13.52
CA LEU A 61 7.06 -1.32 14.11
C LEU A 61 6.28 -2.58 14.54
N GLY A 62 6.63 -3.77 14.06
CA GLY A 62 5.94 -5.01 14.45
C GLY A 62 4.43 -4.96 14.18
N LEU A 63 4.05 -4.37 13.04
CA LEU A 63 2.66 -4.20 12.63
C LEU A 63 2.00 -5.54 12.32
N GLN A 64 0.72 -5.63 12.64
CA GLN A 64 -0.13 -6.78 12.33
C GLN A 64 -1.31 -6.35 11.48
N PHE A 65 -1.80 -7.26 10.63
CA PHE A 65 -2.91 -6.98 9.71
C PHE A 65 -3.90 -8.12 9.70
N ARG A 66 -5.20 -7.82 9.56
CA ARG A 66 -6.24 -8.85 9.44
C ARG A 66 -7.22 -8.49 8.33
N ASN A 67 -7.42 -9.40 7.40
CA ASN A 67 -8.44 -9.24 6.37
C ASN A 67 -9.82 -9.61 6.94
N SER A 68 -10.77 -8.68 6.86
CA SER A 68 -12.17 -8.88 7.27
C SER A 68 -13.11 -8.63 6.09
N GLY A 69 -12.74 -9.12 4.90
CA GLY A 69 -13.58 -9.12 3.70
C GLY A 69 -14.54 -10.31 3.66
N ILE A 70 -15.78 -10.09 3.19
CA ILE A 70 -16.75 -11.15 2.85
C ILE A 70 -17.52 -10.75 1.59
N GLY A 71 -17.62 -11.66 0.62
CA GLY A 71 -18.35 -11.42 -0.63
C GLY A 71 -19.79 -10.97 -0.44
N GLY A 72 -20.21 -10.00 -1.26
CA GLY A 72 -21.57 -9.45 -1.24
C GLY A 72 -21.92 -8.57 -0.04
N ASN A 73 -20.97 -8.31 0.86
CA ASN A 73 -21.22 -7.45 2.01
C ASN A 73 -21.47 -6.01 1.61
N ARG A 74 -22.31 -5.37 2.43
CA ARG A 74 -22.64 -3.95 2.43
C ARG A 74 -22.31 -3.39 3.81
N THR A 75 -22.50 -2.08 4.00
CA THR A 75 -22.35 -1.42 5.31
C THR A 75 -23.13 -2.13 6.42
N SER A 76 -24.39 -2.50 6.18
CA SER A 76 -25.24 -3.25 7.12
C SER A 76 -24.69 -4.63 7.48
N SER A 77 -24.02 -5.29 6.53
CA SER A 77 -23.38 -6.59 6.78
C SER A 77 -22.21 -6.46 7.74
N ILE A 78 -21.35 -5.43 7.56
CA ILE A 78 -20.23 -5.17 8.47
C ILE A 78 -20.74 -4.82 9.86
N LEU A 79 -21.76 -3.95 9.96
CA LEU A 79 -22.37 -3.59 11.25
C LEU A 79 -22.86 -4.83 12.01
N ALA A 80 -23.52 -5.76 11.32
CA ALA A 80 -24.02 -7.00 11.93
C ALA A 80 -22.93 -7.97 12.39
N ARG A 81 -21.72 -7.87 11.84
CA ARG A 81 -20.57 -8.72 12.21
C ARG A 81 -19.44 -8.02 12.94
N PHE A 82 -19.60 -6.72 13.22
CA PHE A 82 -18.51 -5.88 13.71
C PHE A 82 -17.86 -6.47 14.95
N ASP A 83 -18.66 -6.91 15.92
CA ASP A 83 -18.15 -7.34 17.21
C ASP A 83 -17.28 -8.59 17.11
N TYR A 84 -17.72 -9.63 16.38
CA TYR A 84 -16.96 -10.88 16.26
C TYR A 84 -15.87 -10.85 15.16
N ASP A 85 -15.98 -9.96 14.18
CA ASP A 85 -15.17 -10.04 12.96
C ASP A 85 -14.21 -8.85 12.76
N VAL A 86 -14.40 -7.78 13.54
CA VAL A 86 -13.55 -6.58 13.54
C VAL A 86 -13.08 -6.28 14.96
N ALA A 87 -14.00 -6.02 15.90
CA ALA A 87 -13.65 -5.62 17.26
C ALA A 87 -12.96 -6.72 18.06
N ALA A 88 -13.31 -7.98 17.85
CA ALA A 88 -12.71 -9.12 18.54
C ALA A 88 -11.19 -9.22 18.34
N TRP A 89 -10.66 -8.71 17.21
CA TRP A 89 -9.22 -8.63 16.96
C TRP A 89 -8.52 -7.58 17.81
N LYS A 90 -9.27 -6.68 18.46
CA LYS A 90 -8.78 -5.51 19.20
C LYS A 90 -7.87 -4.61 18.32
N PRO A 91 -8.34 -4.19 17.14
CA PRO A 91 -7.55 -3.36 16.25
C PRO A 91 -7.30 -1.98 16.85
N THR A 92 -6.23 -1.35 16.39
CA THR A 92 -5.97 0.09 16.60
C THR A 92 -6.23 0.89 15.32
N ILE A 93 -6.30 0.24 14.16
CA ILE A 93 -6.66 0.84 12.88
C ILE A 93 -7.71 -0.05 12.19
N VAL A 94 -8.75 0.56 11.65
CA VAL A 94 -9.74 -0.15 10.82
C VAL A 94 -9.95 0.61 9.52
N SER A 95 -9.61 -0.01 8.40
CA SER A 95 -9.97 0.52 7.09
C SER A 95 -11.23 -0.14 6.55
N ILE A 96 -12.09 0.63 5.89
CA ILE A 96 -13.34 0.16 5.32
C ILE A 96 -13.34 0.44 3.81
N GLU A 97 -13.40 -0.62 3.01
CA GLU A 97 -13.64 -0.54 1.57
C GLU A 97 -15.02 -1.14 1.25
N LEU A 98 -15.97 -0.27 0.93
CA LEU A 98 -17.36 -0.63 0.61
C LEU A 98 -17.93 0.34 -0.42
N GLY A 99 -19.05 -0.05 -1.03
CA GLY A 99 -19.77 0.77 -2.00
C GLY A 99 -20.15 -0.02 -3.25
N MET A 100 -19.34 -1.01 -3.64
CA MET A 100 -19.60 -1.82 -4.83
C MET A 100 -20.97 -2.50 -4.74
N ASN A 101 -21.26 -3.17 -3.63
CA ASN A 101 -22.54 -3.84 -3.41
C ASN A 101 -23.65 -2.87 -3.01
N ASP A 102 -23.35 -1.82 -2.27
CA ASP A 102 -24.31 -0.80 -1.82
C ASP A 102 -24.96 -0.07 -3.01
N VAL A 103 -24.18 0.26 -4.05
CA VAL A 103 -24.64 0.84 -5.33
C VAL A 103 -25.70 -0.04 -6.03
N GLY A 104 -25.73 -1.34 -5.75
CA GLY A 104 -26.80 -2.23 -6.23
C GLY A 104 -28.21 -1.83 -5.76
N SER A 105 -28.33 -0.84 -4.86
CA SER A 105 -29.58 -0.22 -4.42
C SER A 105 -30.00 1.02 -5.22
N GLY A 106 -29.25 1.42 -6.23
CA GLY A 106 -29.49 2.63 -7.04
C GLY A 106 -28.51 3.76 -6.71
N ASP A 107 -28.77 4.93 -7.28
CA ASP A 107 -27.83 6.07 -7.33
C ASP A 107 -27.87 6.93 -6.04
N ASP A 108 -28.75 6.61 -5.08
CA ASP A 108 -28.91 7.32 -3.81
C ASP A 108 -27.95 6.75 -2.73
N PRO A 109 -26.93 7.51 -2.29
CA PRO A 109 -25.95 7.05 -1.32
C PRO A 109 -26.43 7.13 0.15
N ALA A 110 -27.62 7.64 0.44
CA ALA A 110 -28.04 7.97 1.82
C ALA A 110 -27.88 6.79 2.80
N LYS A 111 -28.36 5.59 2.43
CA LYS A 111 -28.25 4.39 3.28
C LYS A 111 -26.80 3.95 3.49
N TYR A 112 -25.98 4.07 2.45
CA TYR A 112 -24.56 3.77 2.53
C TYR A 112 -23.86 4.74 3.50
N ILE A 113 -24.12 6.04 3.39
CA ILE A 113 -23.53 7.06 4.27
C ILE A 113 -23.97 6.88 5.72
N ASP A 114 -25.24 6.56 5.98
CA ASP A 114 -25.71 6.26 7.34
C ASP A 114 -25.02 5.02 7.93
N GLY A 115 -24.78 4.01 7.10
CA GLY A 115 -24.02 2.82 7.48
C GLY A 115 -22.54 3.13 7.76
N MET A 116 -21.89 3.91 6.90
CA MET A 116 -20.50 4.34 7.08
C MET A 116 -20.31 5.19 8.33
N ARG A 117 -21.25 6.11 8.62
CA ARG A 117 -21.23 6.92 9.86
C ARG A 117 -21.32 6.04 11.11
N GLN A 118 -22.20 5.04 11.11
CA GLN A 118 -22.29 4.08 12.21
C GLN A 118 -21.00 3.26 12.36
N LEU A 119 -20.38 2.83 11.26
CA LEU A 119 -19.11 2.10 11.32
C LEU A 119 -17.98 2.97 11.87
N ILE A 120 -17.87 4.24 11.45
CA ILE A 120 -16.92 5.20 12.01
C ILE A 120 -17.10 5.29 13.54
N GLN A 121 -18.34 5.42 14.01
CA GLN A 121 -18.60 5.48 15.45
C GLN A 121 -18.18 4.20 16.17
N LYS A 122 -18.54 3.01 15.66
CA LYS A 122 -18.14 1.73 16.28
C LYS A 122 -16.63 1.53 16.33
N ILE A 123 -15.90 2.02 15.33
CA ILE A 123 -14.43 1.99 15.30
C ILE A 123 -13.84 2.91 16.37
N ARG A 124 -14.39 4.12 16.53
CA ARG A 124 -13.98 5.04 17.59
C ARG A 124 -14.29 4.52 18.99
N ASP A 125 -15.44 3.86 19.17
CA ASP A 125 -15.87 3.31 20.46
C ASP A 125 -14.90 2.23 20.97
N ILE A 126 -14.23 1.49 20.08
CA ILE A 126 -13.18 0.53 20.43
C ILE A 126 -11.77 1.15 20.51
N GLY A 127 -11.66 2.48 20.34
CA GLY A 127 -10.39 3.22 20.41
C GLY A 127 -9.51 3.13 19.17
N ALA A 128 -10.06 2.70 18.03
CA ALA A 128 -9.31 2.55 16.78
C ALA A 128 -9.47 3.78 15.86
N GLN A 129 -8.50 3.96 14.95
CA GLN A 129 -8.55 4.97 13.90
C GLN A 129 -9.33 4.45 12.69
N PRO A 130 -10.43 5.11 12.27
CA PRO A 130 -11.13 4.79 11.03
C PRO A 130 -10.38 5.35 9.80
N VAL A 131 -10.29 4.53 8.75
CA VAL A 131 -9.78 4.91 7.42
C VAL A 131 -10.82 4.51 6.38
N LEU A 132 -11.33 5.47 5.60
CA LEU A 132 -12.34 5.21 4.58
C LEU A 132 -11.66 5.02 3.23
N ILE A 133 -12.06 3.99 2.49
CA ILE A 133 -11.57 3.73 1.14
C ILE A 133 -12.81 3.63 0.25
N SER A 134 -12.89 4.48 -0.78
CA SER A 134 -13.96 4.35 -1.77
C SER A 134 -13.91 2.98 -2.45
N SER A 135 -15.03 2.48 -2.97
CA SER A 135 -15.00 1.32 -3.88
C SER A 135 -14.03 1.56 -5.05
N SER A 136 -13.44 0.50 -5.62
CA SER A 136 -12.84 0.59 -6.95
C SER A 136 -13.94 0.88 -8.00
N PRO A 137 -13.58 1.43 -9.19
CA PRO A 137 -14.49 1.43 -10.32
C PRO A 137 -14.68 -0.01 -10.84
N VAL A 138 -15.57 -0.17 -11.81
CA VAL A 138 -15.61 -1.39 -12.64
C VAL A 138 -14.74 -1.18 -13.87
N ASN A 139 -14.07 -2.25 -14.34
CA ASN A 139 -13.18 -2.21 -15.48
C ASN A 139 -13.95 -2.35 -16.81
N ASP A 140 -14.60 -1.28 -17.24
CA ASP A 140 -15.38 -1.21 -18.50
C ASP A 140 -14.89 -0.12 -19.47
N GLY A 141 -13.79 0.54 -19.15
CA GLY A 141 -13.21 1.60 -19.98
C GLY A 141 -13.80 3.00 -19.82
N SER A 142 -14.66 3.20 -18.80
CA SER A 142 -15.11 4.54 -18.39
C SER A 142 -13.95 5.42 -17.93
N VAL A 143 -14.05 6.73 -18.15
CA VAL A 143 -13.10 7.76 -17.65
C VAL A 143 -13.88 8.88 -16.96
N THR A 144 -13.22 9.71 -16.15
CA THR A 144 -13.90 10.84 -15.48
C THR A 144 -14.58 11.75 -16.51
N GLY A 145 -15.90 11.96 -16.34
CA GLY A 145 -16.71 12.82 -17.22
C GLY A 145 -17.23 12.17 -18.51
N ASP A 146 -16.76 10.97 -18.87
CA ASP A 146 -17.23 10.16 -20.01
C ASP A 146 -17.56 8.75 -19.50
N TRP A 147 -18.59 8.72 -18.64
CA TRP A 147 -19.13 7.54 -17.96
C TRP A 147 -19.73 6.56 -18.98
N LYS A 148 -18.92 5.67 -19.54
CA LYS A 148 -19.35 4.71 -20.56
C LYS A 148 -20.21 3.59 -20.01
N SER A 149 -20.07 3.23 -18.73
CA SER A 149 -21.01 2.34 -18.07
C SER A 149 -21.89 3.04 -17.07
N ASP A 150 -23.11 2.52 -17.04
CA ASP A 150 -24.08 2.89 -16.04
C ASP A 150 -23.61 2.49 -14.64
N ARG A 151 -22.85 1.39 -14.45
CA ARG A 151 -22.36 1.02 -13.11
C ARG A 151 -21.32 2.00 -12.57
N CYS A 152 -20.36 2.44 -13.38
CA CYS A 152 -19.42 3.51 -12.99
C CYS A 152 -20.19 4.78 -12.63
N ARG A 153 -21.08 5.26 -13.51
CA ARG A 153 -21.92 6.44 -13.26
C ARG A 153 -22.63 6.41 -11.89
N ARG A 154 -23.10 5.25 -11.45
CA ARG A 154 -23.79 5.09 -10.16
C ARG A 154 -22.87 5.01 -8.94
N ILE A 155 -21.60 4.62 -9.11
CA ILE A 155 -20.62 4.59 -8.00
C ILE A 155 -20.15 6.01 -7.64
N ASP A 156 -20.04 6.91 -8.61
CA ASP A 156 -19.55 8.28 -8.42
C ASP A 156 -20.27 9.04 -7.28
N PRO A 157 -21.62 9.10 -7.20
CA PRO A 157 -22.32 9.74 -6.08
C PRO A 157 -21.97 9.17 -4.70
N TYR A 158 -21.66 7.88 -4.61
CA TYR A 158 -21.26 7.24 -3.34
C TYR A 158 -19.85 7.69 -2.93
N THR A 159 -18.92 7.76 -3.88
CA THR A 159 -17.57 8.25 -3.63
C THR A 159 -17.58 9.73 -3.22
N VAL A 160 -18.34 10.57 -3.92
CA VAL A 160 -18.49 12.00 -3.59
C VAL A 160 -19.08 12.16 -2.18
N ALA A 161 -20.14 11.42 -1.86
CA ALA A 161 -20.76 11.48 -0.54
C ALA A 161 -19.84 10.93 0.56
N LEU A 162 -19.02 9.90 0.28
CA LEU A 162 -18.04 9.35 1.22
C LEU A 162 -16.98 10.39 1.60
N LYS A 163 -16.46 11.15 0.62
CA LYS A 163 -15.48 12.22 0.87
C LYS A 163 -16.07 13.32 1.74
N LYS A 164 -17.30 13.73 1.44
CA LYS A 164 -18.02 14.71 2.28
C LYS A 164 -18.22 14.21 3.70
N LEU A 165 -18.64 12.94 3.88
CA LEU A 165 -18.74 12.33 5.21
C LEU A 165 -17.38 12.34 5.92
N ALA A 166 -16.29 12.05 5.20
CA ALA A 166 -14.96 12.02 5.78
C ALA A 166 -14.49 13.40 6.28
N GLU A 167 -14.80 14.45 5.53
CA GLU A 167 -14.57 15.85 5.94
C GLU A 167 -15.40 16.20 7.19
N GLU A 168 -16.70 15.89 7.19
CA GLU A 168 -17.62 16.12 8.31
C GLU A 168 -17.17 15.40 9.59
N GLU A 169 -16.71 14.16 9.44
CA GLU A 169 -16.26 13.32 10.55
C GLU A 169 -14.77 13.51 10.86
N GLN A 170 -14.01 14.29 10.09
CA GLN A 170 -12.55 14.44 10.23
C GLN A 170 -11.80 13.10 10.25
N VAL A 171 -12.10 12.22 9.28
CA VAL A 171 -11.45 10.90 9.12
C VAL A 171 -10.64 10.84 7.82
N VAL A 172 -9.62 9.99 7.81
CA VAL A 172 -8.82 9.74 6.60
C VAL A 172 -9.72 9.12 5.53
N VAL A 173 -9.66 9.63 4.31
CA VAL A 173 -10.35 9.06 3.14
C VAL A 173 -9.42 8.90 1.96
N ILE A 174 -9.53 7.76 1.28
CA ILE A 174 -8.86 7.46 0.02
C ILE A 174 -9.91 7.36 -1.09
N ASP A 175 -9.77 8.22 -2.08
CA ASP A 175 -10.54 8.23 -3.32
C ASP A 175 -9.81 7.40 -4.38
N GLN A 176 -9.84 6.08 -4.21
CA GLN A 176 -9.28 5.19 -5.24
C GLN A 176 -10.17 5.12 -6.48
N TYR A 177 -11.46 5.41 -6.34
CA TYR A 177 -12.44 5.29 -7.40
C TYR A 177 -12.07 6.17 -8.60
N HIS A 178 -11.94 7.48 -8.40
CA HIS A 178 -11.66 8.41 -9.50
C HIS A 178 -10.25 8.19 -10.08
N ALA A 179 -9.27 7.95 -9.21
CA ALA A 179 -7.90 7.69 -9.63
C ALA A 179 -7.79 6.45 -10.53
N LEU A 180 -8.44 5.35 -10.15
CA LEU A 180 -8.42 4.11 -10.93
C LEU A 180 -9.33 4.17 -12.15
N LEU A 181 -10.43 4.93 -12.09
CA LEU A 181 -11.34 5.11 -13.22
C LEU A 181 -10.57 5.73 -14.40
N ASP A 182 -9.83 6.80 -14.14
CA ASP A 182 -9.01 7.43 -15.17
C ASP A 182 -7.89 6.51 -15.67
N LEU A 183 -7.21 5.81 -14.75
CA LEU A 183 -6.12 4.89 -15.08
C LEU A 183 -6.62 3.75 -15.99
N TRP A 184 -7.65 3.03 -15.56
CA TRP A 184 -8.17 1.85 -16.27
C TRP A 184 -8.89 2.26 -17.56
N GLY A 185 -9.60 3.39 -17.54
CA GLY A 185 -10.24 3.95 -18.73
C GLY A 185 -9.25 4.36 -19.82
N LYS A 186 -8.08 4.92 -19.46
CA LYS A 186 -6.98 5.20 -20.41
C LYS A 186 -6.35 3.93 -20.92
N ASN A 187 -6.11 2.94 -20.05
CA ASN A 187 -5.56 1.64 -20.45
C ASN A 187 -6.42 0.95 -21.51
N HIS A 188 -7.75 0.98 -21.37
CA HIS A 188 -8.64 0.35 -22.36
C HIS A 188 -8.54 0.99 -23.76
N ARG A 189 -8.13 2.26 -23.84
CA ARG A 189 -7.95 3.01 -25.10
C ARG A 189 -6.53 2.89 -25.67
N SER A 190 -5.61 2.20 -24.97
CA SER A 190 -4.25 1.96 -25.43
C SER A 190 -4.23 1.04 -26.66
N GLU A 191 -3.25 1.23 -27.55
CA GLU A 191 -2.99 0.31 -28.66
C GLU A 191 -2.62 -1.10 -28.17
N THR A 192 -1.94 -1.17 -27.02
CA THR A 192 -1.58 -2.44 -26.34
C THR A 192 -2.06 -2.36 -24.88
N PRO A 193 -3.33 -2.69 -24.61
CA PRO A 193 -3.89 -2.60 -23.27
C PRO A 193 -3.30 -3.67 -22.35
N ILE A 194 -2.94 -3.28 -21.13
CA ILE A 194 -2.47 -4.19 -20.08
C ILE A 194 -3.69 -4.89 -19.48
N ASN A 195 -3.66 -6.22 -19.39
CA ASN A 195 -4.74 -6.98 -18.78
C ASN A 195 -4.71 -6.82 -17.25
N LEU A 196 -5.75 -6.20 -16.68
CA LEU A 196 -5.90 -6.06 -15.22
C LEU A 196 -6.05 -7.39 -14.48
N THR A 197 -6.30 -8.47 -15.22
CA THR A 197 -6.68 -9.82 -14.77
C THR A 197 -8.02 -9.81 -14.02
N GLY A 198 -8.71 -10.95 -13.89
CA GLY A 198 -10.01 -11.02 -13.22
C GLY A 198 -11.21 -10.63 -14.08
N ASP A 199 -12.31 -10.19 -13.44
CA ASP A 199 -13.54 -9.77 -14.09
C ASP A 199 -13.77 -8.25 -13.95
N ALA A 200 -14.86 -7.73 -14.53
CA ALA A 200 -15.13 -6.28 -14.55
C ALA A 200 -15.35 -5.67 -13.15
N VAL A 201 -15.79 -6.45 -12.17
CA VAL A 201 -16.02 -6.02 -10.78
C VAL A 201 -14.86 -6.40 -9.88
N HIS A 202 -14.28 -7.58 -10.10
CA HIS A 202 -13.24 -8.18 -9.28
C HIS A 202 -11.92 -8.17 -10.07
N PRO A 203 -11.14 -7.08 -10.01
CA PRO A 203 -9.83 -7.05 -10.61
C PRO A 203 -8.96 -8.17 -10.01
N GLY A 204 -8.13 -8.77 -10.85
CA GLY A 204 -7.12 -9.73 -10.45
C GLY A 204 -5.83 -9.02 -9.98
N PRO A 205 -4.71 -9.76 -9.89
CA PRO A 205 -3.46 -9.25 -9.34
C PRO A 205 -3.01 -7.88 -9.88
N VAL A 206 -3.04 -7.66 -11.20
CA VAL A 206 -2.59 -6.39 -11.80
C VAL A 206 -3.46 -5.21 -11.37
N GLY A 207 -4.79 -5.31 -11.52
CA GLY A 207 -5.71 -4.26 -11.10
C GLY A 207 -5.66 -4.00 -9.59
N GLN A 208 -5.61 -5.06 -8.78
CA GLN A 208 -5.52 -4.97 -7.32
C GLN A 208 -4.18 -4.36 -6.85
N TYR A 209 -3.09 -4.53 -7.59
CA TYR A 209 -1.83 -3.87 -7.28
C TYR A 209 -1.88 -2.37 -7.60
N THR A 210 -2.55 -1.97 -8.70
CA THR A 210 -2.81 -0.54 -8.95
C THR A 210 -3.69 0.09 -7.88
N MET A 211 -4.69 -0.65 -7.35
CA MET A 211 -5.47 -0.21 -6.19
C MET A 211 -4.58 0.06 -4.98
N ALA A 212 -3.73 -0.90 -4.62
CA ALA A 212 -2.80 -0.72 -3.50
C ALA A 212 -1.83 0.47 -3.73
N GLY A 213 -1.35 0.67 -4.95
CA GLY A 213 -0.46 1.79 -5.30
C GLY A 213 -1.14 3.16 -5.14
N VAL A 214 -2.39 3.28 -5.58
CA VAL A 214 -3.22 4.48 -5.38
C VAL A 214 -3.49 4.72 -3.89
N ILE A 215 -3.87 3.67 -3.15
CA ILE A 215 -4.13 3.75 -1.70
C ILE A 215 -2.88 4.23 -0.96
N LEU A 216 -1.73 3.59 -1.19
CA LEU A 216 -0.46 3.96 -0.55
C LEU A 216 -0.02 5.39 -0.92
N SER A 217 -0.25 5.80 -2.17
CA SER A 217 0.07 7.16 -2.61
C SER A 217 -0.78 8.22 -1.91
N GLN A 218 -2.10 7.99 -1.76
CA GLN A 218 -3.00 8.92 -1.08
C GLN A 218 -2.81 8.89 0.45
N LEU A 219 -2.35 7.78 1.01
CA LEU A 219 -1.85 7.70 2.39
C LEU A 219 -0.49 8.39 2.59
N GLN A 220 0.10 8.95 1.53
CA GLN A 220 1.42 9.61 1.55
C GLN A 220 2.52 8.69 2.10
N ALA A 221 2.44 7.40 1.76
CA ALA A 221 3.41 6.41 2.22
C ALA A 221 4.85 6.77 1.79
N LYS A 222 5.82 6.52 2.67
CA LYS A 222 7.25 6.81 2.41
C LYS A 222 7.69 6.12 1.12
N ARG A 223 8.19 6.92 0.18
CA ARG A 223 8.65 6.50 -1.15
C ARG A 223 10.07 5.93 -1.12
N ASP A 224 10.97 6.60 -0.42
CA ASP A 224 12.39 6.20 -0.32
C ASP A 224 12.60 4.96 0.53
N VAL A 225 13.29 3.97 -0.03
CA VAL A 225 13.80 2.80 0.69
C VAL A 225 15.18 3.17 1.24
N SER A 226 16.14 3.39 0.34
CA SER A 226 17.54 3.69 0.63
C SER A 226 18.30 4.03 -0.66
N SER A 227 19.49 4.61 -0.54
CA SER A 227 20.37 4.92 -1.66
C SER A 227 21.83 4.57 -1.34
N ALA A 228 22.59 4.14 -2.33
CA ALA A 228 24.03 3.87 -2.20
C ALA A 228 24.78 4.32 -3.46
N THR A 229 25.92 4.96 -3.29
CA THR A 229 26.85 5.35 -4.36
C THR A 229 28.19 4.66 -4.17
N LEU A 230 28.73 4.07 -5.23
CA LEU A 230 30.10 3.56 -5.28
C LEU A 230 30.78 4.05 -6.56
N SER A 231 32.10 4.19 -6.57
CA SER A 231 32.87 4.32 -7.81
C SER A 231 33.40 2.97 -8.27
N ALA A 232 33.79 2.87 -9.54
CA ALA A 232 34.32 1.64 -10.14
C ALA A 232 35.56 1.05 -9.42
N ASP A 233 36.34 1.89 -8.73
CA ASP A 233 37.49 1.48 -7.90
C ASP A 233 37.10 1.00 -6.48
N GLY A 234 35.80 0.90 -6.19
CA GLY A 234 35.28 0.39 -4.92
C GLY A 234 35.25 1.42 -3.78
N LYS A 235 35.47 2.72 -4.04
CA LYS A 235 35.21 3.73 -3.00
C LYS A 235 33.72 3.88 -2.79
N VAL A 236 33.31 3.81 -1.51
CA VAL A 236 31.93 4.05 -1.10
C VAL A 236 31.71 5.56 -0.93
N GLY A 237 30.71 6.09 -1.62
CA GLY A 237 30.25 7.47 -1.52
C GLY A 237 29.10 7.61 -0.53
N ALA A 238 28.05 8.35 -0.91
CA ALA A 238 26.86 8.50 -0.08
C ALA A 238 26.11 7.17 0.08
N ALA A 239 25.67 6.88 1.30
CA ALA A 239 24.83 5.74 1.64
C ALA A 239 23.77 6.18 2.65
N GLU A 240 22.50 6.22 2.23
CA GLU A 240 21.37 6.67 3.05
C GLU A 240 20.41 5.50 3.27
N GLY A 241 20.03 5.24 4.53
CA GLY A 241 19.15 4.12 4.90
C GLY A 241 19.72 2.74 4.61
N CYS A 242 21.04 2.64 4.39
CA CYS A 242 21.73 1.38 4.14
C CYS A 242 23.20 1.45 4.57
N LYS A 243 23.83 0.28 4.67
CA LYS A 243 25.27 0.12 4.94
C LYS A 243 25.91 -0.74 3.86
N ILE A 244 27.08 -0.31 3.40
CA ILE A 244 27.93 -1.05 2.46
C ILE A 244 29.11 -1.67 3.21
N SER A 245 29.43 -2.93 2.91
CA SER A 245 30.57 -3.68 3.44
C SER A 245 31.19 -4.60 2.39
N ASP A 246 32.31 -5.24 2.75
CA ASP A 246 32.95 -6.31 1.95
C ASP A 246 33.22 -5.90 0.49
N VAL A 247 33.66 -4.66 0.29
CA VAL A 247 33.89 -4.10 -1.04
C VAL A 247 35.19 -4.63 -1.64
N SER A 248 35.12 -5.04 -2.90
CA SER A 248 36.25 -5.46 -3.72
C SER A 248 36.07 -4.93 -5.14
N ALA A 249 37.11 -4.30 -5.69
CA ALA A 249 37.20 -3.90 -7.09
C ALA A 249 38.49 -4.48 -7.68
N ALA A 250 38.37 -5.55 -8.46
CA ALA A 250 39.50 -6.25 -9.07
C ALA A 250 39.06 -6.89 -10.38
N ASP A 251 39.98 -7.00 -11.34
CA ASP A 251 39.76 -7.72 -12.60
C ASP A 251 38.51 -7.27 -13.39
N GLY A 252 38.17 -5.99 -13.32
CA GLY A 252 36.98 -5.43 -13.99
C GLY A 252 35.64 -5.77 -13.33
N LYS A 253 35.69 -6.32 -12.11
CA LYS A 253 34.53 -6.68 -11.29
C LYS A 253 34.47 -5.83 -10.02
N LEU A 254 33.33 -5.18 -9.82
CA LEU A 254 32.98 -4.52 -8.56
C LEU A 254 32.03 -5.42 -7.78
N ALA A 255 32.34 -5.71 -6.53
CA ALA A 255 31.47 -6.50 -5.67
C ALA A 255 31.45 -5.96 -4.24
N PHE A 256 30.27 -5.97 -3.62
CA PHE A 256 30.05 -5.42 -2.28
C PHE A 256 28.81 -6.04 -1.64
N THR A 257 28.73 -5.95 -0.32
CA THR A 257 27.55 -6.34 0.45
C THR A 257 26.78 -5.08 0.83
N ARG A 258 25.45 -5.10 0.64
CA ARG A 258 24.54 -4.02 1.05
C ARG A 258 23.50 -4.56 2.03
N ILE A 259 23.29 -3.89 3.14
CA ILE A 259 22.16 -4.14 4.04
C ILE A 259 21.35 -2.85 4.19
N ASP A 260 20.04 -2.94 4.02
CA ASP A 260 19.12 -1.80 4.04
C ASP A 260 18.26 -1.81 5.31
N GLU A 261 18.02 -0.66 5.92
CA GLU A 261 17.19 -0.53 7.13
C GLU A 261 15.71 -0.88 6.86
N ALA A 262 15.28 -0.65 5.63
CA ALA A 262 13.96 -0.99 5.09
C ALA A 262 14.11 -1.72 3.76
N SER A 263 13.06 -2.40 3.31
CA SER A 263 13.06 -3.12 2.03
C SER A 263 12.03 -2.54 1.05
N ALA A 264 12.27 -2.77 -0.24
CA ALA A 264 11.34 -2.43 -1.31
C ALA A 264 9.99 -3.14 -1.13
N TRP A 265 8.95 -2.60 -1.76
CA TRP A 265 7.62 -3.17 -1.78
C TRP A 265 7.63 -4.48 -2.58
N PRO A 266 7.22 -5.63 -2.00
CA PRO A 266 7.24 -6.90 -2.72
C PRO A 266 6.25 -6.96 -3.88
N ILE A 267 6.76 -7.01 -5.11
CA ILE A 267 5.96 -7.20 -6.32
C ILE A 267 6.17 -8.63 -6.81
N SER A 268 5.10 -9.43 -6.85
CA SER A 268 5.18 -10.77 -7.47
C SER A 268 5.20 -10.65 -9.00
N PRO A 269 5.82 -11.60 -9.74
CA PRO A 269 5.82 -11.59 -11.20
C PRO A 269 4.41 -11.51 -11.82
N LYS A 270 3.40 -12.06 -11.14
CA LYS A 270 1.99 -12.00 -11.58
C LYS A 270 1.38 -10.59 -11.56
N SER A 271 2.01 -9.66 -10.84
CA SER A 271 1.54 -8.28 -10.67
C SER A 271 2.50 -7.26 -11.31
N GLN A 272 3.61 -7.70 -11.92
CA GLN A 272 4.64 -6.78 -12.45
C GLN A 272 4.08 -5.78 -13.46
N ALA A 273 3.14 -6.22 -14.30
CA ALA A 273 2.51 -5.37 -15.32
C ALA A 273 1.68 -4.22 -14.72
N ALA A 274 1.39 -4.25 -13.41
CA ALA A 274 0.81 -3.10 -12.74
C ALA A 274 1.77 -1.90 -12.74
N ALA A 275 3.08 -2.13 -12.66
CA ALA A 275 4.07 -1.06 -12.68
C ALA A 275 4.23 -0.42 -14.07
N ASP A 276 3.97 -1.18 -15.15
CA ASP A 276 3.87 -0.62 -16.51
C ASP A 276 2.62 0.26 -16.65
N LEU A 277 1.52 -0.13 -15.98
CA LEU A 277 0.27 0.60 -16.01
C LEU A 277 0.28 1.85 -15.11
N LEU A 278 0.85 1.73 -13.91
CA LEU A 278 0.99 2.78 -12.90
C LEU A 278 2.48 2.90 -12.50
N PRO A 279 3.29 3.64 -13.28
CA PRO A 279 4.73 3.79 -13.04
C PRO A 279 5.09 4.29 -11.63
N GLU A 280 4.18 5.01 -10.97
CA GLU A 280 4.31 5.47 -9.59
C GLU A 280 4.49 4.32 -8.58
N ILE A 281 4.20 3.07 -8.95
CA ILE A 281 4.53 1.88 -8.16
C ILE A 281 6.05 1.79 -7.94
N HIS A 282 6.86 2.10 -8.95
CA HIS A 282 8.32 2.14 -8.79
C HIS A 282 8.75 3.26 -7.82
N ASP A 283 8.04 4.39 -7.83
CA ASP A 283 8.32 5.51 -6.93
C ASP A 283 7.95 5.20 -5.47
N LEU A 284 7.04 4.27 -5.21
CA LEU A 284 6.76 3.78 -3.86
C LEU A 284 7.90 2.92 -3.29
N SER A 285 8.90 2.57 -4.12
CA SER A 285 10.10 1.83 -3.71
C SER A 285 11.35 2.37 -4.39
N ARG A 286 11.77 3.58 -4.05
CA ARG A 286 13.06 4.11 -4.51
C ARG A 286 14.20 3.44 -3.74
N TRP A 287 14.73 2.36 -4.32
CA TRP A 287 15.84 1.57 -3.79
C TRP A 287 17.05 1.71 -4.72
N MET A 288 17.81 2.78 -4.52
CA MET A 288 18.71 3.30 -5.54
C MET A 288 20.13 2.76 -5.37
N LEU A 289 20.77 2.41 -6.49
CA LEU A 289 22.19 2.12 -6.59
C LEU A 289 22.81 2.96 -7.70
N THR A 290 23.82 3.75 -7.36
CA THR A 290 24.63 4.52 -8.31
C THR A 290 26.04 3.97 -8.34
N VAL A 291 26.56 3.70 -9.55
CA VAL A 291 27.97 3.34 -9.75
C VAL A 291 28.63 4.27 -10.75
N THR A 292 29.60 5.07 -10.28
CA THR A 292 30.31 6.06 -11.10
C THR A 292 31.61 5.49 -11.67
N ASP A 293 32.14 6.16 -12.68
CA ASP A 293 33.49 5.92 -13.23
C ASP A 293 33.69 4.51 -13.82
N LEU A 294 32.61 3.78 -14.10
CA LEU A 294 32.66 2.55 -14.88
C LEU A 294 33.09 2.88 -16.32
N PRO A 295 34.03 2.11 -16.90
CA PRO A 295 34.33 2.22 -18.33
C PRO A 295 33.07 2.04 -19.19
N ALA A 296 33.01 2.67 -20.36
CA ALA A 296 31.88 2.50 -21.26
C ALA A 296 31.62 1.02 -21.60
N GLY A 297 30.36 0.61 -21.55
CA GLY A 297 29.93 -0.76 -21.86
C GLY A 297 28.71 -1.22 -21.09
N GLU A 298 28.32 -2.47 -21.33
CA GLU A 298 27.26 -3.15 -20.60
C GLU A 298 27.82 -3.98 -19.45
N TYR A 299 27.08 -4.05 -18.36
CA TYR A 299 27.44 -4.72 -17.13
C TYR A 299 26.35 -5.71 -16.74
N GLN A 300 26.76 -6.93 -16.44
CA GLN A 300 25.92 -7.90 -15.77
C GLN A 300 25.92 -7.59 -14.27
N VAL A 301 24.73 -7.38 -13.72
CA VAL A 301 24.53 -7.29 -12.27
C VAL A 301 23.99 -8.62 -11.76
N THR A 302 24.59 -9.14 -10.70
CA THR A 302 24.08 -10.28 -9.94
C THR A 302 23.85 -9.89 -8.49
N ILE A 303 22.81 -10.49 -7.89
CA ILE A 303 22.45 -10.31 -6.49
C ILE A 303 22.34 -11.69 -5.85
N ASN A 304 23.11 -11.92 -4.78
CA ASN A 304 23.25 -13.22 -4.12
C ASN A 304 23.56 -14.35 -5.12
N GLY A 305 24.43 -14.06 -6.10
CA GLY A 305 24.85 -15.00 -7.14
C GLY A 305 23.80 -15.29 -8.24
N LYS A 306 22.65 -14.63 -8.21
CA LYS A 306 21.60 -14.76 -9.25
C LYS A 306 21.61 -13.55 -10.18
N PRO A 307 21.35 -13.72 -11.50
CA PRO A 307 21.14 -12.60 -12.41
C PRO A 307 20.04 -11.65 -11.89
N ALA A 308 20.27 -10.35 -12.03
CA ALA A 308 19.33 -9.31 -11.63
C ALA A 308 19.03 -8.31 -12.75
N ALA A 309 20.06 -7.82 -13.45
CA ALA A 309 19.90 -6.89 -14.56
C ALA A 309 21.13 -6.89 -15.48
N VAL A 310 20.94 -6.35 -16.69
CA VAL A 310 22.02 -5.95 -17.59
C VAL A 310 21.84 -4.46 -17.82
N LEU A 311 22.86 -3.66 -17.46
CA LEU A 311 22.78 -2.21 -17.45
C LEU A 311 24.01 -1.62 -18.12
N THR A 312 23.84 -0.48 -18.77
CA THR A 312 24.94 0.34 -19.28
C THR A 312 25.65 1.08 -18.16
N GLU A 313 26.87 1.57 -18.43
CA GLU A 313 27.57 2.45 -17.49
C GLU A 313 26.76 3.71 -17.16
N LYS A 314 25.95 4.20 -18.12
CA LYS A 314 25.13 5.41 -17.95
C LYS A 314 23.95 5.18 -17.03
N GLU A 315 23.26 4.04 -17.15
CA GLU A 315 22.14 3.68 -16.28
C GLU A 315 22.61 3.48 -14.83
N LEU A 316 23.79 2.88 -14.64
CA LEU A 316 24.40 2.77 -13.31
C LEU A 316 24.86 4.13 -12.78
N ALA A 317 25.47 4.98 -13.62
CA ALA A 317 25.90 6.31 -13.21
C ALA A 317 24.73 7.27 -12.92
N SER A 318 23.58 7.09 -13.56
CA SER A 318 22.37 7.90 -13.30
C SER A 318 21.56 7.45 -12.08
N GLY A 319 21.88 6.28 -11.52
CA GLY A 319 21.16 5.69 -10.40
C GLY A 319 20.08 4.72 -10.88
N TRP A 320 20.33 3.45 -10.67
CA TRP A 320 19.39 2.38 -10.98
C TRP A 320 18.49 2.10 -9.78
N ASN A 321 17.17 2.05 -10.00
CA ASN A 321 16.23 1.59 -8.99
C ASN A 321 16.17 0.05 -8.99
N MET A 322 16.78 -0.58 -7.99
CA MET A 322 16.82 -2.03 -7.83
C MET A 322 15.42 -2.66 -7.64
N ALA A 323 14.41 -1.86 -7.26
CA ALA A 323 13.03 -2.33 -7.14
C ALA A 323 12.35 -2.64 -8.48
N THR A 324 13.02 -2.40 -9.62
CA THR A 324 12.54 -2.81 -10.96
C THR A 324 12.91 -4.26 -11.31
N VAL A 325 13.60 -4.98 -10.42
CA VAL A 325 13.96 -6.38 -10.63
C VAL A 325 12.83 -7.32 -10.20
N PHE A 326 12.31 -8.08 -11.15
CA PHE A 326 11.21 -9.04 -10.93
C PHE A 326 11.64 -10.52 -11.03
N GLU A 327 12.95 -10.78 -10.99
CA GLU A 327 13.54 -12.12 -11.02
C GLU A 327 14.64 -12.32 -9.97
N GLY A 328 15.25 -13.51 -9.96
CA GLY A 328 16.38 -13.83 -9.09
C GLY A 328 16.08 -13.69 -7.60
N ALA A 329 17.08 -13.24 -6.84
CA ALA A 329 16.99 -13.21 -5.37
C ALA A 329 15.90 -12.25 -4.84
N ILE A 330 15.67 -11.12 -5.54
CA ILE A 330 14.64 -10.14 -5.16
C ILE A 330 13.24 -10.73 -5.34
N ALA A 331 13.00 -11.43 -6.45
CA ALA A 331 11.72 -12.10 -6.70
C ALA A 331 11.47 -13.25 -5.74
N ASP A 332 12.50 -14.04 -5.41
CA ASP A 332 12.37 -15.14 -4.44
C ASP A 332 11.92 -14.63 -3.06
N ARG A 333 12.53 -13.55 -2.57
CA ARG A 333 12.11 -12.91 -1.32
C ARG A 333 10.70 -12.34 -1.42
N SER A 334 10.38 -11.66 -2.51
CA SER A 334 9.04 -11.09 -2.72
C SER A 334 7.96 -12.19 -2.70
N ASN A 335 8.20 -13.30 -3.40
CA ASN A 335 7.30 -14.45 -3.43
C ASN A 335 7.16 -15.11 -2.05
N LYS A 336 8.25 -15.23 -1.28
CA LYS A 336 8.21 -15.76 0.09
C LYS A 336 7.33 -14.90 0.99
N ILE A 337 7.52 -13.58 0.98
CA ILE A 337 6.74 -12.64 1.82
C ILE A 337 5.26 -12.68 1.43
N VAL A 338 4.94 -12.54 0.14
CA VAL A 338 3.56 -12.58 -0.36
C VAL A 338 2.90 -13.94 -0.06
N GLY A 339 3.64 -15.04 -0.18
CA GLY A 339 3.15 -16.38 0.16
C GLY A 339 2.80 -16.53 1.64
N LEU A 340 3.66 -16.02 2.54
CA LEU A 340 3.41 -16.03 3.97
C LEU A 340 2.18 -15.21 4.35
N ILE A 341 2.03 -14.01 3.78
CA ILE A 341 0.85 -13.15 3.97
C ILE A 341 -0.41 -13.84 3.44
N SER A 342 -0.36 -14.44 2.25
CA SER A 342 -1.51 -15.17 1.68
C SER A 342 -1.98 -16.32 2.57
N GLY A 343 -1.04 -17.09 3.14
CA GLY A 343 -1.35 -18.14 4.11
C GLY A 343 -1.97 -17.60 5.39
N LEU A 344 -1.42 -16.49 5.92
CA LEU A 344 -1.91 -15.80 7.12
C LEU A 344 -3.35 -15.29 6.92
N GLN A 345 -3.57 -14.47 5.90
CA GLN A 345 -4.86 -13.83 5.64
C GLN A 345 -5.92 -14.78 5.07
N GLY A 346 -5.50 -15.94 4.56
CA GLY A 346 -6.34 -17.01 4.06
C GLY A 346 -6.87 -17.92 5.18
N GLY A 347 -6.44 -19.17 5.17
CA GLY A 347 -6.98 -20.22 6.04
C GLY A 347 -6.85 -19.92 7.53
N LEU A 348 -5.71 -19.37 7.97
CA LEU A 348 -5.45 -19.11 9.39
C LEU A 348 -6.39 -18.03 9.95
N ASN A 349 -6.44 -16.87 9.29
CA ASN A 349 -7.35 -15.79 9.64
C ASN A 349 -8.83 -16.23 9.55
N ASN A 350 -9.22 -17.00 8.53
CA ASN A 350 -10.59 -17.50 8.40
C ASN A 350 -10.98 -18.47 9.54
N ASN A 351 -10.09 -19.36 9.96
CA ASN A 351 -10.34 -20.26 11.08
C ASN A 351 -10.56 -19.48 12.38
N TRP A 352 -9.76 -18.44 12.61
CA TRP A 352 -9.94 -17.57 13.76
C TRP A 352 -11.28 -16.82 13.70
N ARG A 353 -11.65 -16.26 12.55
CA ARG A 353 -12.92 -15.54 12.36
C ARG A 353 -14.13 -16.45 12.60
N LEU A 354 -14.08 -17.70 12.13
CA LEU A 354 -15.12 -18.70 12.39
C LEU A 354 -15.22 -19.03 13.89
N ALA A 355 -14.10 -19.27 14.57
CA ALA A 355 -14.08 -19.52 16.00
C ALA A 355 -14.60 -18.32 16.82
N SER A 356 -14.25 -17.09 16.42
CA SER A 356 -14.76 -15.85 17.01
C SER A 356 -16.27 -15.73 16.86
N LYS A 357 -16.81 -16.02 15.67
CA LYS A 357 -18.24 -16.03 15.40
C LYS A 357 -18.99 -17.06 16.28
N GLU A 358 -18.39 -18.23 16.48
CA GLU A 358 -18.92 -19.30 17.33
C GLU A 358 -18.73 -19.03 18.84
N GLN A 359 -17.93 -18.02 19.20
CA GLN A 359 -17.49 -17.75 20.57
C GLN A 359 -16.81 -18.96 21.23
N ASP A 360 -16.12 -19.77 20.42
CA ASP A 360 -15.43 -20.98 20.85
C ASP A 360 -14.00 -20.65 21.30
N ALA A 361 -13.79 -20.60 22.63
CA ALA A 361 -12.52 -20.21 23.23
C ALA A 361 -11.37 -21.17 22.89
N GLU A 362 -11.63 -22.47 22.74
CA GLU A 362 -10.60 -23.47 22.45
C GLU A 362 -10.14 -23.36 20.99
N LYS A 363 -11.10 -23.22 20.06
CA LYS A 363 -10.78 -22.99 18.65
C LYS A 363 -10.10 -21.64 18.45
N LEU A 364 -10.50 -20.60 19.18
CA LEU A 364 -9.84 -19.29 19.16
C LEU A 364 -8.37 -19.40 19.58
N ALA A 365 -8.09 -20.06 20.71
CA ALA A 365 -6.73 -20.26 21.19
C ALA A 365 -5.87 -21.05 20.18
N THR A 366 -6.43 -22.12 19.61
CA THR A 366 -5.75 -22.94 18.60
C THR A 366 -5.45 -22.14 17.33
N ALA A 367 -6.42 -21.39 16.82
CA ALA A 367 -6.25 -20.54 15.64
C ALA A 367 -5.24 -19.41 15.89
N GLN A 368 -5.28 -18.81 17.08
CA GLN A 368 -4.35 -17.75 17.49
C GLN A 368 -2.90 -18.26 17.54
N GLN A 369 -2.66 -19.46 18.08
CA GLN A 369 -1.33 -20.08 18.09
C GLN A 369 -0.78 -20.30 16.67
N ALA A 370 -1.63 -20.76 15.75
CA ALA A 370 -1.23 -20.95 14.35
C ALA A 370 -0.91 -19.62 13.65
N ILE A 371 -1.67 -18.57 13.95
CA ILE A 371 -1.40 -17.20 13.49
C ILE A 371 -0.06 -16.69 14.00
N GLU A 372 0.24 -16.85 15.29
CA GLU A 372 1.50 -16.38 15.91
C GLU A 372 2.74 -17.07 15.31
N ALA A 373 2.62 -18.36 14.99
CA ALA A 373 3.68 -19.08 14.28
C ALA A 373 3.94 -18.49 12.89
N GLN A 374 2.87 -18.21 12.12
CA GLN A 374 2.98 -17.61 10.79
C GLN A 374 3.48 -16.16 10.84
N GLU A 375 3.03 -15.38 11.82
CA GLU A 375 3.49 -14.01 12.09
C GLU A 375 5.01 -13.98 12.36
N SER A 376 5.53 -14.95 13.12
CA SER A 376 6.96 -15.06 13.40
C SER A 376 7.78 -15.32 12.12
N LEU A 377 7.29 -16.20 11.25
CA LEU A 377 7.92 -16.47 9.94
C LEU A 377 7.88 -15.24 9.03
N LEU A 378 6.75 -14.52 9.02
CA LEU A 378 6.56 -13.32 8.21
C LEU A 378 7.47 -12.18 8.70
N GLN A 379 7.54 -11.94 10.01
CA GLN A 379 8.43 -10.96 10.61
C GLN A 379 9.90 -11.24 10.24
N ALA A 380 10.34 -12.50 10.29
CA ALA A 380 11.68 -12.88 9.87
C ALA A 380 11.93 -12.68 8.37
N ALA A 381 10.92 -12.91 7.52
CA ALA A 381 11.05 -12.69 6.07
C ALA A 381 11.08 -11.20 5.68
N CYS A 382 10.40 -10.34 6.45
CA CYS A 382 10.37 -8.89 6.25
C CYS A 382 11.58 -8.17 6.87
N ALA A 383 12.33 -8.82 7.76
CA ALA A 383 13.51 -8.22 8.39
C ALA A 383 14.59 -7.83 7.35
N PRO A 384 15.41 -6.81 7.66
CA PRO A 384 16.61 -6.49 6.88
C PRO A 384 17.50 -7.70 6.61
N GLU A 385 17.94 -7.85 5.37
CA GLU A 385 18.91 -8.88 4.98
C GLU A 385 20.05 -8.28 4.14
N ALA A 386 21.18 -8.97 4.13
CA ALA A 386 22.33 -8.58 3.34
C ALA A 386 22.22 -9.08 1.90
N TRP A 387 22.49 -8.19 0.95
CA TRP A 387 22.54 -8.46 -0.48
C TRP A 387 23.99 -8.40 -0.95
N ARG A 388 24.53 -9.52 -1.45
CA ARG A 388 25.80 -9.54 -2.15
C ARG A 388 25.56 -9.10 -3.59
N ILE A 389 26.06 -7.93 -3.96
CA ILE A 389 25.90 -7.35 -5.29
C ILE A 389 27.23 -7.45 -6.02
N GLU A 390 27.20 -7.93 -7.25
CA GLU A 390 28.37 -8.02 -8.12
C GLU A 390 28.05 -7.44 -9.50
N ILE A 391 28.95 -6.61 -10.01
CA ILE A 391 28.83 -5.88 -11.27
C ILE A 391 30.07 -6.18 -12.09
N GLU A 392 29.88 -6.82 -13.23
CA GLU A 392 30.95 -7.31 -14.10
C GLU A 392 30.67 -6.92 -15.55
N LYS A 393 31.68 -6.47 -16.26
CA LYS A 393 31.54 -6.07 -17.66
C LYS A 393 31.21 -7.29 -18.52
N LYS A 394 30.21 -7.17 -19.41
CA LYS A 394 29.84 -8.23 -20.36
C LYS A 394 30.82 -8.39 -21.51
#